data_AF-A0A813J0W6-F1
#
_entry.id   AF-A0A813J0W6-F1
#
_cell.length_a   1.000
_cell.length_b   1.000
_cell.length_c   1.000
_cell.angle_alpha   90.00
_cell.angle_beta   90.00
_cell.angle_gamma   90.00
#
_symmetry.space_group_name_H-M   'P 1'
#
loop_
_entity.id
_entity.type
_entity.pdbx_description
1 polymer ?
#
loop_
_entity_poly.entity_id
_entity_poly.type
_entity_poly.pdbx_seq_one_letter_code
_entity_poly.pdbx_strand_id
1 'polypeptide(L)'
;SRDLERQRLERLMGQLRRDIEVKGGGSGGGASARRFQPAERSKKEGLRPSAKLRALELAAPSALPARPGADAELIDRAPSAEMAWLLRAQGRMDQAASEVEAFLARHGLEGFASLLADGPGTPGESLEALQAADEAMLEAAGLPASPRQRLLRALE
;
A
#
# COMPACT_ATOMS: atom_id res chain seq x y z
N SER A 1 -1.63 20.55 -36.09
CA SER A 1 -2.70 20.05 -35.20
C SER A 1 -2.19 19.81 -33.77
N ARG A 2 -1.06 19.11 -33.58
CA ARG A 2 -0.44 18.84 -32.27
C ARG A 2 -0.11 20.10 -31.43
N ASP A 3 0.23 21.21 -32.07
CA ASP A 3 0.54 22.47 -31.36
C ASP A 3 -0.68 23.13 -30.71
N LEU A 4 -1.86 22.99 -31.33
CA LEU A 4 -3.11 23.52 -30.76
C LEU A 4 -3.54 22.69 -29.55
N GLU A 5 -3.32 21.39 -29.61
CA GLU A 5 -3.57 20.47 -28.50
C GLU A 5 -2.62 20.77 -27.33
N ARG A 6 -1.33 21.03 -27.62
CA ARG A 6 -0.36 21.47 -26.61
C ARG A 6 -0.78 22.79 -25.94
N GLN A 7 -1.18 23.79 -26.72
CA GLN A 7 -1.67 25.07 -26.17
C GLN A 7 -2.94 24.90 -25.32
N ARG A 8 -3.84 23.99 -25.73
CA ARG A 8 -5.05 23.68 -24.96
C ARG A 8 -4.72 23.03 -23.61
N LEU A 9 -3.78 22.09 -23.60
CA LEU A 9 -3.31 21.43 -22.38
C LEU A 9 -2.59 22.40 -21.44
N GLU A 10 -1.73 23.28 -21.96
CA GLU A 10 -1.05 24.31 -21.16
C GLU A 10 -2.05 25.26 -20.47
N ARG A 11 -3.12 25.66 -21.16
CA ARG A 11 -4.20 26.48 -20.57
C ARG A 11 -4.97 25.73 -19.49
N LEU A 12 -5.30 24.46 -19.73
CA LEU A 12 -6.06 23.64 -18.79
C LEU A 12 -5.26 23.39 -17.50
N MET A 13 -3.96 23.10 -17.64
CA MET A 13 -3.02 22.97 -16.52
C MET A 13 -2.89 24.27 -15.71
N GLY A 14 -2.86 25.42 -16.37
CA GLY A 14 -2.83 26.73 -15.70
C GLY A 14 -4.12 27.08 -14.96
N GLN A 15 -5.26 26.52 -15.37
CA GLN A 15 -6.54 26.66 -14.68
C GLN A 15 -6.57 25.80 -13.41
N LEU A 16 -6.22 24.51 -13.52
CA LEU A 16 -6.18 23.57 -12.40
C LEU A 16 -5.28 24.03 -11.25
N ARG A 17 -4.11 24.62 -11.55
CA ARG A 17 -3.22 25.17 -10.52
C ARG A 17 -3.87 26.29 -9.72
N ARG A 18 -4.59 27.18 -10.39
CA ARG A 18 -5.31 28.29 -9.74
C ARG A 18 -6.48 27.78 -8.92
N ASP A 19 -7.22 26.78 -9.42
CA ASP A 19 -8.33 26.19 -8.68
C ASP A 19 -7.86 25.49 -7.39
N ILE A 20 -6.68 24.85 -7.41
CA ILE A 20 -6.08 24.24 -6.21
C ILE A 20 -5.65 25.30 -5.19
N GLU A 21 -5.00 26.39 -5.63
CA GLU A 21 -4.58 27.47 -4.72
C GLU A 21 -5.77 28.20 -4.11
N VAL A 22 -6.83 28.44 -4.88
CA VAL A 22 -8.04 29.12 -4.42
C VAL A 22 -8.90 28.22 -3.53
N LYS A 23 -8.96 26.91 -3.82
CA LYS A 23 -9.76 25.95 -3.04
C LYS A 23 -9.03 25.36 -1.83
N GLY A 24 -7.70 25.46 -1.78
CA GLY A 24 -6.85 25.02 -0.67
C GLY A 24 -6.47 26.10 0.35
N GLY A 25 -6.93 27.34 0.18
CA GLY A 25 -6.58 28.46 1.04
C GLY A 25 -7.32 28.49 2.38
N GLY A 26 -6.89 27.70 3.37
CA GLY A 26 -7.50 27.76 4.69
C GLY A 26 -6.88 26.90 5.81
N SER A 27 -5.56 26.92 6.00
CA SER A 27 -4.82 26.74 7.28
C SER A 27 -3.33 26.61 6.92
N GLY A 28 -2.42 27.54 7.23
CA GLY A 28 -2.06 27.96 8.57
C GLY A 28 -0.64 27.45 8.86
N GLY A 29 0.29 28.36 9.14
CA GLY A 29 1.53 28.04 9.84
C GLY A 29 2.82 28.14 9.03
N GLY A 30 3.51 29.27 9.17
CA GLY A 30 4.92 29.38 8.84
C GLY A 30 5.73 28.35 9.62
N ALA A 31 6.28 27.37 8.92
CA ALA A 31 7.22 26.42 9.47
C ALA A 31 8.64 26.93 9.18
N SER A 32 9.30 27.34 10.27
CA SER A 32 10.75 27.53 10.38
C SER A 32 11.53 26.64 9.43
N ALA A 33 12.45 27.27 8.69
CA ALA A 33 13.53 26.62 7.98
C ALA A 33 14.32 25.69 8.91
N ARG A 34 13.87 24.44 9.04
CA ARG A 34 14.67 23.35 9.62
C ARG A 34 15.62 22.89 8.53
N ARG A 35 16.74 23.62 8.47
CA ARG A 35 17.96 23.25 7.77
C ARG A 35 18.27 21.79 8.10
N PHE A 36 18.26 20.95 7.08
CA PHE A 36 18.72 19.56 7.16
C PHE A 36 20.14 19.57 7.75
N GLN A 37 20.31 19.08 8.97
CA GLN A 37 21.62 18.74 9.49
C GLN A 37 21.85 17.26 9.18
N PRO A 38 22.79 16.90 8.30
CA PRO A 38 23.17 15.50 8.13
C PRO A 38 23.75 14.99 9.45
N ALA A 39 23.31 13.82 9.89
CA ALA A 39 23.85 13.15 11.05
C ALA A 39 25.34 12.87 10.85
N GLU A 40 26.18 13.48 11.69
CA GLU A 40 27.60 13.18 11.81
C GLU A 40 27.78 11.67 12.03
N ARG A 41 28.37 11.00 11.04
CA ARG A 41 28.80 9.60 11.12
C ARG A 41 29.84 9.48 12.23
N SER A 42 29.42 8.95 13.39
CA SER A 42 30.36 8.52 14.42
C SER A 42 31.22 7.38 13.88
N LYS A 43 32.48 7.71 13.55
CA LYS A 43 33.57 6.76 13.38
C LYS A 43 33.85 6.09 14.73
N LYS A 44 33.46 4.84 14.89
CA LYS A 44 34.16 3.90 15.77
C LYS A 44 34.52 2.65 14.99
N GLU A 45 35.68 2.79 14.40
CA GLU A 45 36.54 1.75 13.88
C GLU A 45 37.11 0.93 15.05
N GLY A 46 37.20 -0.40 14.87
CA GLY A 46 38.05 -1.27 15.69
C GLY A 46 37.32 -2.34 16.49
N LEU A 47 37.17 -3.54 15.92
CA LEU A 47 38.11 -4.66 16.13
C LEU A 47 37.53 -5.94 15.49
N ARG A 48 38.32 -6.51 14.57
CA ARG A 48 38.15 -7.84 13.96
C ARG A 48 38.44 -8.97 14.98
N PRO A 49 38.60 -10.25 14.56
CA PRO A 49 37.63 -11.18 13.96
C PRO A 49 37.59 -12.49 14.77
N SER A 50 36.66 -13.41 14.50
CA SER A 50 36.94 -14.83 14.79
C SER A 50 36.25 -15.76 13.80
N ALA A 51 37.04 -16.73 13.38
CA ALA A 51 36.80 -17.68 12.31
C ALA A 51 36.17 -18.97 12.83
N LYS A 52 35.75 -19.81 11.87
CA LYS A 52 35.28 -21.21 11.98
C LYS A 52 33.80 -21.27 12.36
N LEU A 53 32.91 -21.81 11.52
CA LEU A 53 32.79 -23.23 11.11
C LEU A 53 32.36 -23.29 9.64
N ARG A 54 33.19 -23.72 8.69
CA ARG A 54 33.41 -25.10 8.21
C ARG A 54 32.15 -25.97 8.02
N ALA A 55 31.99 -26.38 6.75
CA ALA A 55 31.48 -27.64 6.24
C ALA A 55 29.96 -27.85 6.18
N LEU A 56 29.43 -27.78 4.95
CA LEU A 56 28.77 -28.93 4.32
C LEU A 56 28.79 -28.75 2.80
N GLU A 57 29.87 -29.27 2.23
CA GLU A 57 29.96 -29.73 0.86
C GLU A 57 29.14 -31.04 0.77
N LEU A 58 28.21 -31.15 -0.17
CA LEU A 58 27.95 -32.32 -1.02
C LEU A 58 26.63 -32.11 -1.78
N ALA A 59 26.76 -31.77 -3.06
CA ALA A 59 25.94 -32.29 -4.17
C ALA A 59 26.19 -31.43 -5.42
N ALA A 60 27.29 -31.70 -6.11
CA ALA A 60 27.28 -31.50 -7.56
C ALA A 60 26.40 -32.59 -8.18
N PRO A 61 25.63 -32.26 -9.22
CA PRO A 61 26.03 -32.83 -10.49
C PRO A 61 26.09 -31.79 -11.60
N SER A 62 27.25 -31.79 -12.25
CA SER A 62 27.40 -31.94 -13.70
C SER A 62 26.66 -30.98 -14.65
N ALA A 63 27.49 -30.14 -15.28
CA ALA A 63 27.49 -29.81 -16.69
C ALA A 63 26.21 -29.19 -17.29
N LEU A 64 26.27 -27.88 -17.50
CA LEU A 64 26.24 -27.21 -18.81
C LEU A 64 26.54 -25.71 -18.56
N PRO A 65 27.39 -25.02 -19.35
CA PRO A 65 27.46 -23.57 -19.27
C PRO A 65 26.17 -23.01 -19.86
N ALA A 66 25.18 -22.76 -19.01
CA ALA A 66 24.02 -21.98 -19.39
C ALA A 66 24.53 -20.60 -19.83
N ARG A 67 24.33 -20.30 -21.11
CA ARG A 67 24.56 -18.97 -21.67
C ARG A 67 23.99 -17.92 -20.70
N PRO A 68 24.72 -16.84 -20.40
CA PRO A 68 24.13 -15.70 -19.72
C PRO A 68 23.10 -15.07 -20.68
N GLY A 69 21.88 -15.59 -20.65
CA GLY A 69 20.71 -14.95 -21.23
C GLY A 69 20.41 -13.73 -20.37
N ALA A 70 20.27 -12.59 -21.03
CA ALA A 70 20.11 -11.25 -20.47
C ALA A 70 18.81 -11.03 -19.66
N ASP A 71 18.18 -12.10 -19.17
CA ASP A 71 16.85 -12.07 -18.54
C ASP A 71 16.91 -12.27 -17.01
N ALA A 72 18.08 -12.62 -16.44
CA ALA A 72 18.24 -12.81 -14.99
C ALA A 72 18.46 -11.50 -14.21
N GLU A 73 18.76 -10.37 -14.86
CA GLU A 73 19.07 -9.11 -14.16
C GLU A 73 17.84 -8.27 -13.77
N LEU A 74 16.63 -8.69 -14.13
CA LEU A 74 15.42 -7.93 -13.79
C LEU A 74 14.87 -8.19 -12.38
N ILE A 75 15.33 -9.26 -11.71
CA ILE A 75 14.79 -9.67 -10.40
C ILE A 75 15.51 -8.94 -9.24
N ASP A 76 16.77 -8.52 -9.41
CA ASP A 76 17.55 -7.84 -8.36
C ASP A 76 17.56 -6.31 -8.48
N ARG A 77 16.84 -5.73 -9.45
CA ARG A 77 16.74 -4.28 -9.56
C ARG A 77 15.73 -3.79 -8.51
N ALA A 78 16.24 -3.02 -7.54
CA ALA A 78 15.40 -2.37 -6.54
C ALA A 78 14.22 -1.65 -7.23
N PRO A 79 12.98 -1.83 -6.74
CA PRO A 79 11.80 -1.23 -7.36
C PRO A 79 12.00 0.28 -7.48
N SER A 80 11.49 0.87 -8.57
CA SER A 80 11.43 2.33 -8.68
C SER A 80 10.72 2.90 -7.44
N ALA A 81 11.01 4.16 -7.08
CA ALA A 81 10.37 4.79 -5.91
C ALA A 81 8.83 4.74 -6.00
N GLU A 82 8.28 4.86 -7.21
CA GLU A 82 6.86 4.69 -7.51
C GLU A 82 6.39 3.25 -7.25
N MET A 83 7.11 2.25 -7.75
CA MET A 83 6.79 0.84 -7.51
C MET A 83 6.86 0.49 -6.02
N ALA A 84 7.88 0.97 -5.31
CA ALA A 84 8.00 0.78 -3.87
C ALA A 84 6.83 1.42 -3.10
N TRP A 85 6.34 2.58 -3.55
CA TRP A 85 5.16 3.22 -2.98
C TRP A 85 3.89 2.40 -3.26
N LEU A 86 3.70 1.90 -4.48
CA LEU A 86 2.55 1.06 -4.85
C LEU A 86 2.52 -0.24 -4.03
N LEU A 87 3.65 -0.95 -3.92
CA LEU A 87 3.76 -2.18 -3.11
C LEU A 87 3.44 -1.91 -1.63
N ARG A 88 3.90 -0.77 -1.10
CA ARG A 88 3.58 -0.37 0.27
C ARG A 88 2.10 -0.02 0.44
N ALA A 89 1.49 0.65 -0.54
CA ALA A 89 0.07 0.95 -0.52
C ALA A 89 -0.77 -0.34 -0.56
N GLN A 90 -0.40 -1.27 -1.45
CA GLN A 90 -1.01 -2.59 -1.54
C GLN A 90 -0.90 -3.35 -0.22
N GLY A 91 0.30 -3.43 0.39
CA GLY A 91 0.46 -4.12 1.66
C GLY A 91 -0.40 -3.57 2.80
N ARG A 92 -0.72 -2.26 2.80
CA ARG A 92 -1.69 -1.69 3.75
C ARG A 92 -3.13 -2.12 3.45
N MET A 93 -3.51 -2.20 2.18
CA MET A 93 -4.84 -2.67 1.78
C MET A 93 -5.02 -4.15 2.10
N ASP A 94 -4.01 -4.99 1.80
CA ASP A 94 -4.03 -6.41 2.11
C ASP A 94 -4.12 -6.64 3.62
N GLN A 95 -3.42 -5.83 4.42
CA GLN A 95 -3.52 -5.88 5.88
C GLN A 95 -4.95 -5.53 6.34
N ALA A 96 -5.52 -4.42 5.87
CA ALA A 96 -6.88 -4.02 6.21
C ALA A 96 -7.92 -5.09 5.81
N ALA A 97 -7.78 -5.68 4.62
CA ALA A 97 -8.62 -6.78 4.17
C ALA A 97 -8.50 -8.01 5.09
N SER A 98 -7.28 -8.37 5.50
CA SER A 98 -7.05 -9.50 6.41
C SER A 98 -7.64 -9.26 7.81
N GLU A 99 -7.65 -8.02 8.30
CA GLU A 99 -8.25 -7.65 9.58
C GLU A 99 -9.78 -7.76 9.53
N VAL A 100 -10.40 -7.30 8.44
CA VAL A 100 -11.83 -7.46 8.18
C VAL A 100 -12.20 -8.94 8.07
N GLU A 101 -11.45 -9.71 7.29
CA GLU A 101 -11.70 -11.14 7.11
C GLU A 101 -11.57 -11.91 8.44
N ALA A 102 -10.53 -11.62 9.24
CA ALA A 102 -10.35 -12.21 10.56
C ALA A 102 -11.50 -11.85 11.52
N PHE A 103 -11.97 -10.61 11.49
CA PHE A 103 -13.13 -10.19 12.27
C PHE A 103 -14.38 -10.95 11.85
N LEU A 104 -14.70 -10.98 10.55
CA LEU A 104 -15.87 -11.68 10.03
C LEU A 104 -15.84 -13.19 10.33
N ALA A 105 -14.69 -13.84 10.18
CA ALA A 105 -14.51 -15.25 10.51
C ALA A 105 -14.78 -15.55 11.98
N ARG A 106 -14.35 -14.68 12.90
CA ARG A 106 -14.63 -14.83 14.35
C ARG A 106 -16.13 -14.78 14.68
N HIS A 107 -16.93 -14.13 13.83
CA HIS A 107 -18.38 -13.99 13.99
C HIS A 107 -19.20 -14.90 13.06
N GLY A 108 -18.56 -15.81 12.31
CA GLY A 108 -19.22 -16.72 11.38
C GLY A 108 -19.89 -15.99 10.21
N LEU A 109 -19.20 -14.97 9.68
CA LEU A 109 -19.61 -14.10 8.58
C LEU A 109 -18.61 -14.10 7.41
N GLU A 110 -17.64 -15.02 7.39
CA GLU A 110 -16.59 -15.10 6.36
C GLU A 110 -17.14 -15.20 4.93
N GLY A 111 -18.29 -15.87 4.76
CA GLY A 111 -18.96 -15.98 3.45
C GLY A 111 -19.48 -14.66 2.88
N PHE A 112 -19.54 -13.60 3.69
CA PHE A 112 -19.95 -12.26 3.27
C PHE A 112 -18.78 -11.30 3.07
N ALA A 113 -17.53 -11.73 3.31
CA ALA A 113 -16.35 -10.88 3.17
C ALA A 113 -16.18 -10.35 1.74
N SER A 114 -16.32 -11.22 0.73
CA SER A 114 -16.23 -10.81 -0.68
C SER A 114 -17.33 -9.82 -1.07
N LEU A 115 -18.52 -9.95 -0.49
CA LEU A 115 -19.66 -9.06 -0.76
C LEU A 115 -19.48 -7.70 -0.09
N LEU A 116 -18.86 -7.66 1.08
CA LEU A 116 -18.49 -6.43 1.76
C LEU A 116 -17.30 -5.71 1.09
N ALA A 117 -16.45 -6.42 0.35
CA ALA A 117 -15.27 -5.87 -0.31
C ALA A 117 -15.49 -5.51 -1.79
N ASP A 118 -16.69 -5.74 -2.34
CA ASP A 118 -16.97 -5.57 -3.77
C ASP A 118 -17.28 -4.10 -4.11
N GLY A 119 -16.23 -3.28 -4.18
CA GLY A 119 -16.30 -1.93 -4.73
C GLY A 119 -15.66 -0.84 -3.86
N PRO A 120 -15.38 0.33 -4.45
CA PRO A 120 -14.80 1.46 -3.74
C PRO A 120 -15.80 2.09 -2.76
N GLY A 121 -15.35 2.39 -1.54
CA GLY A 121 -16.17 2.94 -0.47
C GLY A 121 -17.12 1.93 0.17
N THR A 122 -16.85 0.64 -0.02
CA THR A 122 -17.61 -0.42 0.64
C THR A 122 -17.16 -0.60 2.09
N PRO A 123 -18.07 -1.03 2.98
CA PRO A 123 -17.76 -1.21 4.39
C PRO A 123 -16.68 -2.28 4.65
N GLY A 124 -16.37 -3.16 3.70
CA GLY A 124 -15.35 -4.19 3.83
C GLY A 124 -13.92 -3.76 3.47
N GLU A 125 -13.69 -2.50 3.08
CA GLU A 125 -12.33 -2.02 2.76
C GLU A 125 -11.40 -1.97 3.98
N SER A 126 -11.95 -1.72 5.16
CA SER A 126 -11.21 -1.68 6.41
C SER A 126 -12.14 -1.90 7.60
N LEU A 127 -11.57 -2.28 8.74
CA LEU A 127 -12.35 -2.47 9.96
C LEU A 127 -12.95 -1.14 10.47
N GLU A 128 -12.28 -0.02 10.24
CA GLU A 128 -12.78 1.33 10.55
C GLU A 128 -13.99 1.67 9.67
N ALA A 129 -13.94 1.36 8.37
CA ALA A 129 -15.08 1.54 7.47
C ALA A 129 -16.26 0.66 7.87
N LEU A 130 -15.99 -0.57 8.32
CA LEU A 130 -17.01 -1.50 8.79
C LEU A 130 -17.68 -1.00 10.08
N GLN A 131 -16.92 -0.41 11.01
CA GLN A 131 -17.45 0.20 12.24
C GLN A 131 -18.25 1.48 11.98
N ALA A 132 -17.87 2.26 10.96
CA ALA A 132 -18.61 3.44 10.55
C ALA A 132 -19.86 3.11 9.71
N ALA A 133 -20.01 1.86 9.25
CA ALA A 133 -21.11 1.45 8.41
C ALA A 133 -22.41 1.37 9.20
N ASP A 134 -23.46 2.01 8.67
CA ASP A 134 -24.81 1.87 9.19
C ASP A 134 -25.55 0.68 8.56
N GLU A 135 -26.74 0.40 9.08
CA GLU A 135 -27.57 -0.70 8.57
C GLU A 135 -27.91 -0.51 7.08
N ALA A 136 -28.09 0.73 6.63
CA ALA A 136 -28.41 1.07 5.25
C ALA A 136 -27.23 0.76 4.30
N MET A 137 -25.98 1.05 4.69
CA MET A 137 -24.79 0.71 3.93
C MET A 137 -24.60 -0.80 3.81
N LEU A 138 -24.83 -1.55 4.89
CA LEU A 138 -24.75 -3.01 4.87
C LEU A 138 -25.86 -3.63 4.01
N GLU A 139 -27.05 -3.03 3.97
CA GLU A 139 -28.12 -3.40 3.04
C GLU A 139 -27.74 -3.15 1.59
N ALA A 140 -27.16 -1.98 1.30
CA ALA A 140 -26.71 -1.61 -0.03
C ALA A 140 -25.58 -2.52 -0.54
N ALA A 141 -24.73 -3.01 0.36
CA ALA A 141 -23.72 -4.04 0.05
C ALA A 141 -24.35 -5.40 -0.27
N GLY A 142 -25.63 -5.63 0.07
CA GLY A 142 -26.35 -6.87 -0.21
C GLY A 142 -26.36 -7.88 0.95
N LEU A 143 -26.06 -7.45 2.19
CA LEU A 143 -26.10 -8.36 3.33
C LEU A 143 -27.55 -8.69 3.71
N PRO A 144 -27.90 -9.98 3.87
CA PRO A 144 -29.20 -10.37 4.39
C PRO A 144 -29.43 -9.85 5.83
N ALA A 145 -30.68 -9.65 6.22
CA ALA A 145 -31.04 -9.06 7.52
C ALA A 145 -30.44 -9.80 8.74
N SER A 146 -30.40 -11.14 8.72
CA SER A 146 -29.84 -11.95 9.82
C SER A 146 -28.32 -11.76 10.04
N PRO A 147 -27.44 -11.95 9.03
CA PRO A 147 -26.01 -11.66 9.17
C PRO A 147 -25.73 -10.18 9.43
N ARG A 148 -26.52 -9.26 8.88
CA ARG A 148 -26.40 -7.82 9.16
C ARG A 148 -26.61 -7.49 10.63
N GLN A 149 -27.67 -8.01 11.26
CA GLN A 149 -27.89 -7.82 12.70
C GLN A 149 -26.80 -8.43 13.57
N ARG A 150 -26.25 -9.59 13.17
CA ARG A 150 -25.10 -10.20 13.87
C ARG A 150 -23.86 -9.33 13.77
N LEU A 151 -23.62 -8.75 12.59
CA LEU A 151 -22.50 -7.85 12.35
C LEU A 151 -22.61 -6.57 13.19
N LEU A 152 -23.78 -5.93 13.19
CA LEU A 152 -24.02 -4.72 14.02
C LEU A 152 -23.79 -5.00 15.51
N ARG A 153 -24.30 -6.13 16.03
CA ARG A 153 -24.03 -6.56 17.41
C ARG A 153 -22.57 -6.89 17.71
N ALA A 154 -21.80 -7.25 16.71
CA ALA A 154 -20.37 -7.52 16.86
C ALA A 154 -19.51 -6.24 16.83
N LEU A 155 -20.08 -5.14 16.32
CA LEU A 155 -19.44 -3.83 16.20
C LEU A 155 -19.79 -2.88 17.36
N GLU A 156 -20.87 -3.16 18.11
CA GLU A 156 -21.21 -2.56 19.42
C GLU A 156 -20.26 -3.00 20.53
#